data_AF-A0A951K503-F1
#
_entry.id   AF-A0A951K503-F1
#
_cell.length_a   1.000
_cell.length_b   1.000
_cell.length_c   1.000
_cell.angle_alpha   90.00
_cell.angle_beta   90.00
_cell.angle_gamma   90.00
#
_symmetry.space_group_name_H-M   'P 1'
#
loop_
_entity.id
_entity.type
_entity.pdbx_description
1 polymer ?
#
loop_
_entity_poly.entity_id
_entity_poly.type
_entity_poly.pdbx_seq_one_letter_code
_entity_poly.pdbx_strand_id
1 'polypeptide(L)' 'MTTSRTEIADHIADAFDGGAATKHDLIGTAQDRGASPEVVAALHRLPEGTYRELRSLWAHLPQLPIEA' A
#
# COMPACT_ATOMS: atom_id res chain seq x y z
N MET A 1 -3.17 13.76 10.63
CA MET A 1 -1.91 13.52 9.92
C MET A 1 -2.31 12.82 8.63
N THR A 2 -1.70 13.13 7.49
CA THR A 2 -2.21 12.64 6.20
C THR A 2 -1.23 11.59 5.67
N THR A 3 -1.65 10.33 5.52
CA THR A 3 -0.80 9.33 4.87
C THR A 3 -0.41 9.73 3.44
N SER A 4 0.87 9.54 3.08
CA SER A 4 1.41 9.80 1.74
C SER A 4 1.69 8.53 0.95
N ARG A 5 1.82 8.64 -0.38
CA ARG A 5 2.18 7.50 -1.25
C ARG A 5 3.56 6.94 -0.91
N THR A 6 4.52 7.79 -0.54
CA THR A 6 5.86 7.37 -0.15
C THR A 6 5.84 6.56 1.15
N GLU A 7 5.07 6.98 2.15
CA GLU A 7 4.90 6.23 3.40
C GLU A 7 4.29 4.85 3.16
N ILE A 8 3.23 4.77 2.32
CA ILE A 8 2.66 3.48 1.94
C ILE A 8 3.70 2.62 1.23
N ALA A 9 4.42 3.19 0.25
CA ALA A 9 5.42 2.48 -0.53
C ALA A 9 6.51 1.87 0.36
N ASP A 10 6.98 2.62 1.34
CA ASP A 10 7.98 2.17 2.30
C ASP A 10 7.48 0.96 3.11
N HIS A 11 6.21 0.98 3.54
CA HIS A 11 5.62 -0.12 4.30
C HIS A 11 5.25 -1.36 3.50
N ILE A 12 5.07 -1.27 2.17
CA ILE A 12 4.63 -2.41 1.34
C ILE A 12 5.65 -2.86 0.31
N ALA A 13 6.81 -2.21 0.18
CA ALA A 13 7.84 -2.54 -0.80
C ALA A 13 8.24 -4.03 -0.72
N ASP A 14 8.46 -4.55 0.49
CA ASP A 14 8.82 -5.94 0.74
C ASP A 14 7.77 -6.95 0.27
N ALA A 15 6.49 -6.56 0.23
CA ALA A 15 5.43 -7.44 -0.26
C ALA A 15 5.65 -7.81 -1.74
N PHE A 16 6.42 -6.99 -2.48
CA PHE A 16 6.75 -7.20 -3.88
C PHE A 16 8.08 -7.94 -4.10
N ASP A 17 8.86 -8.27 -3.06
CA ASP A 17 10.13 -9.00 -3.22
C ASP A 17 9.93 -10.41 -3.80
N GLY A 18 8.77 -11.01 -3.55
CA GLY A 18 8.34 -12.28 -4.16
C GLY A 18 7.70 -12.13 -5.54
N GLY A 19 7.61 -10.91 -6.08
CA GLY A 19 6.94 -10.59 -7.33
C GLY A 19 5.59 -9.89 -7.11
N ALA A 20 4.50 -10.51 -7.56
CA ALA A 20 3.18 -9.88 -7.49
C ALA A 20 2.54 -10.08 -6.11
N ALA A 21 2.08 -9.00 -5.49
CA ALA A 21 1.46 -9.00 -4.16
C ALA A 21 -0.06 -8.91 -4.26
N THR A 22 -0.79 -9.68 -3.46
CA THR A 22 -2.24 -9.52 -3.36
C THR A 22 -2.60 -8.39 -2.39
N LYS A 23 -3.82 -7.87 -2.48
CA LYS A 23 -4.35 -6.91 -1.48
C LYS A 23 -4.12 -7.40 -0.04
N HIS A 24 -4.31 -8.71 0.20
CA HIS A 24 -4.15 -9.28 1.53
C HIS A 24 -2.68 -9.31 1.96
N ASP A 25 -1.76 -9.62 1.06
CA ASP A 25 -0.31 -9.55 1.32
C ASP A 25 0.11 -8.11 1.67
N LEU A 26 -0.36 -7.12 0.91
CA LEU A 26 -0.06 -5.71 1.16
C LEU A 26 -0.52 -5.25 2.54
N ILE A 27 -1.75 -5.63 2.92
CA ILE A 27 -2.31 -5.30 4.24
C ILE A 27 -1.52 -6.01 5.35
N GLY A 28 -1.21 -7.30 5.16
CA GLY A 28 -0.40 -8.08 6.11
C GLY A 28 0.97 -7.46 6.33
N THR A 29 1.71 -7.20 5.24
CA THR A 29 3.04 -6.57 5.31
C THR A 29 3.00 -5.19 5.96
N ALA A 30 1.99 -4.36 5.65
CA ALA A 30 1.83 -3.07 6.30
C ALA A 30 1.58 -3.21 7.81
N GLN A 31 0.75 -4.17 8.23
CA GLN A 31 0.50 -4.45 9.65
C GLN A 31 1.75 -4.99 10.37
N ASP A 32 2.46 -5.93 9.76
CA ASP A 32 3.70 -6.50 10.30
C ASP A 32 4.80 -5.44 10.48
N ARG A 33 4.83 -4.44 9.59
CA ARG A 33 5.76 -3.29 9.67
C ARG A 33 5.27 -2.17 10.61
N GLY A 34 4.13 -2.35 11.28
CA GLY A 34 3.59 -1.35 12.21
C GLY A 34 3.11 -0.08 11.52
N ALA A 35 2.63 -0.18 10.27
CA ALA A 35 2.11 0.95 9.54
C ALA A 35 0.93 1.60 10.27
N SER A 36 0.80 2.93 10.11
CA SER A 36 -0.31 3.69 10.68
C SER A 36 -1.67 3.14 10.23
N PRO A 37 -2.72 3.25 11.05
CA PRO A 37 -4.05 2.80 10.70
C PRO A 37 -4.61 3.47 9.43
N GLU A 38 -4.13 4.68 9.10
CA GLU A 38 -4.45 5.35 7.84
C GLU A 38 -3.86 4.67 6.60
N VAL A 39 -2.62 4.14 6.69
CA VAL A 39 -2.00 3.32 5.63
C VAL A 39 -2.82 2.06 5.40
N VAL A 40 -3.17 1.36 6.47
CA VAL A 40 -3.98 0.14 6.40
C VAL A 40 -5.37 0.45 5.81
N ALA A 41 -6.00 1.55 6.24
CA ALA A 41 -7.28 2.00 5.69
C ALA A 41 -7.20 2.36 4.20
N ALA A 42 -6.09 2.94 3.74
CA ALA A 42 -5.86 3.21 2.33
C ALA A 42 -5.74 1.91 1.53
N LEU A 43 -4.98 0.92 2.03
CA LEU A 43 -4.85 -0.39 1.39
C LEU A 43 -6.19 -1.15 1.33
N HIS A 44 -7.06 -0.98 2.33
CA HIS A 44 -8.42 -1.55 2.28
C HIS A 44 -9.30 -0.99 1.16
N ARG A 45 -9.05 0.23 0.67
CA ARG A 45 -9.79 0.84 -0.46
C ARG A 45 -9.41 0.24 -1.81
N LEU A 46 -8.30 -0.46 -1.90
CA LEU A 46 -7.86 -1.12 -3.12
C LEU A 46 -8.88 -2.20 -3.53
N PRO A 47 -9.15 -2.37 -4.83
CA PRO A 47 -9.93 -3.51 -5.30
C PRO A 47 -9.21 -4.82 -4.96
N GLU A 48 -9.99 -5.89 -4.76
CA GLU A 48 -9.41 -7.22 -4.61
C GLU A 48 -8.73 -7.62 -5.92
N GLY A 49 -7.50 -8.09 -5.82
CA GLY A 49 -6.68 -8.42 -6.97
C GLY A 49 -5.21 -8.55 -6.62
N THR A 50 -4.43 -8.81 -7.66
CA THR A 50 -2.98 -8.93 -7.58
C THR A 50 -2.34 -7.71 -8.24
N TYR A 51 -1.43 -7.08 -7.50
CA TYR A 51 -0.67 -5.93 -7.93
C TYR A 51 0.74 -6.38 -8.25
N ARG A 52 1.25 -6.01 -9.44
CA ARG A 52 2.64 -6.32 -9.84
C ARG A 52 3.63 -5.21 -9.49
N GLU A 53 3.14 -4.00 -9.27
CA GLU A 53 3.96 -2.83 -9.05
C GLU A 53 3.22 -1.76 -8.24
N LEU A 54 3.99 -0.95 -7.50
CA LEU A 54 3.49 0.19 -6.71
C LEU A 54 2.63 1.15 -7.53
N ARG A 55 2.98 1.37 -8.80
CA ARG A 55 2.29 2.32 -9.66
C ARG A 55 0.83 1.95 -9.94
N SER A 56 0.51 0.64 -9.95
CA SER A 56 -0.86 0.15 -10.11
C SER A 56 -1.73 0.49 -8.92
N LEU A 57 -1.15 0.56 -7.71
CA LEU A 57 -1.87 0.94 -6.48
C LEU A 57 -2.30 2.40 -6.52
N TRP A 58 -1.41 3.27 -7.00
CA TRP A 58 -1.66 4.71 -7.07
C TRP A 58 -2.79 5.09 -8.04
N ALA A 59 -3.06 4.25 -9.05
CA ALA A 59 -4.22 4.42 -9.93
C ALA A 59 -5.55 4.29 -9.16
N HIS A 60 -5.56 3.51 -8.07
CA HIS A 60 -6.74 3.28 -7.22
C HIS A 60 -6.78 4.21 -6.00
N LEU A 61 -5.69 4.93 -5.71
CA LEU A 61 -5.57 5.84 -4.57
C LEU A 61 -5.19 7.27 -5.01
N PRO A 62 -5.97 7.92 -5.90
CA PRO A 62 -5.63 9.24 -6.44
C PRO A 62 -5.63 10.34 -5.36
N GLN A 63 -6.39 10.16 -4.28
CA GLN A 63 -6.53 11.13 -3.19
C GLN A 63 -5.30 11.26 -2.29
N LEU A 64 -4.32 10.35 -2.39
CA LEU A 64 -3.13 10.40 -1.54
C LEU A 64 -2.08 11.34 -2.10
N PRO A 65 -1.53 12.27 -1.29
CA PRO A 65 -0.41 13.11 -1.68
C PRO A 65 0.85 12.26 -1.90
N ILE A 66 1.76 12.73 -2.77
CA ILE A 66 3.00 12.01 -3.06
C ILE A 66 3.93 12.04 -1.84
N GLU A 67 4.07 13.20 -1.19
CA GLU A 67 4.86 13.41 0.03
C GLU A 67 3.97 14.04 1.12
N ALA A 68 4.25 13.70 2.39
CA ALA A 68 3.55 14.21 3.58
C ALA A 68 4.16 15.52 4.09
#